data_AF-A0A7S2JYW4-F1
#
_entry.id   AF-A0A7S2JYW4-F1
#
_cell.length_a   1.000
_cell.length_b   1.000
_cell.length_c   1.000
_cell.angle_alpha   90.00
_cell.angle_beta   90.00
_cell.angle_gamma   90.00
#
_symmetry.space_group_name_H-M   'P 1'
#
loop_
_entity.id
_entity.type
_entity.pdbx_description
1 polymer ?
#
loop_
_entity_poly.entity_id
_entity_poly.type
_entity_poly.pdbx_seq_one_letter_code
_entity_poly.pdbx_strand_id
1 'polypeptide(L)'
;FWLKEVKASPIPAGPTSLVPRPPPPLRASARAMAARYAISKPSVAEGATVPEMVKLKLARDAALAEEKEKAVVAAEKLSLERREELKTRTKGYEEEYAAAQKQLVDLRREAKLGGNFFVEPEAKLLFVVRIVGIIKLSPKPRKVLQLLRMRQLHNGVFLKVNKPILQMLKLIQPYVTYGYPTLKTVRELIYKRGFGKVNKQ
;
A
#
# COMPACT_ATOMS: atom_id res chain seq x y z
N PHE A 1 61.72 7.49 -7.12
CA PHE A 1 60.57 6.90 -7.86
C PHE A 1 59.34 6.95 -6.95
N TRP A 2 58.48 7.95 -7.20
CA TRP A 2 57.09 8.16 -6.73
C TRP A 2 56.67 7.77 -5.30
N LEU A 3 56.62 8.77 -4.42
CA LEU A 3 55.57 8.92 -3.40
C LEU A 3 54.27 9.28 -4.13
N LYS A 4 53.23 8.43 -4.07
CA LYS A 4 51.89 8.75 -4.60
C LYS A 4 50.86 8.63 -3.50
N GLU A 5 50.57 9.78 -2.93
CA GLU A 5 49.48 10.11 -2.01
C GLU A 5 48.14 9.62 -2.59
N VAL A 6 47.54 8.59 -2.00
CA VAL A 6 46.21 8.08 -2.39
C VAL A 6 45.17 8.97 -1.72
N LYS A 7 44.80 10.06 -2.40
CA LYS A 7 43.61 10.86 -2.05
C LYS A 7 42.36 9.99 -2.22
N ALA A 8 41.67 9.73 -1.11
CA ALA A 8 40.33 9.15 -1.12
C ALA A 8 39.39 10.09 -1.89
N SER A 9 38.92 9.64 -3.06
CA SER A 9 37.92 10.35 -3.85
C SER A 9 36.54 10.20 -3.18
N PRO A 10 35.72 11.26 -3.10
CA PRO A 10 34.36 11.14 -2.58
C PRO A 10 33.51 10.30 -3.54
N ILE A 11 32.82 9.30 -3.01
CA ILE A 11 31.82 8.51 -3.73
C ILE A 11 30.76 9.47 -4.29
N PRO A 12 30.45 9.47 -5.60
CA PRO A 12 29.45 10.36 -6.15
C PRO A 12 28.06 10.00 -5.61
N ALA A 13 27.44 10.95 -4.90
CA ALA A 13 26.04 10.86 -4.50
C ALA A 13 25.18 10.86 -5.78
N GLY A 14 24.71 9.68 -6.17
CA GLY A 14 23.72 9.54 -7.24
C GLY A 14 22.45 10.32 -6.90
N PRO A 15 21.72 10.86 -7.90
CA PRO A 15 20.55 11.70 -7.66
C PRO A 15 19.47 10.87 -6.96
N THR A 16 19.32 11.09 -5.65
CA THR A 16 18.18 10.59 -4.87
C THR A 16 16.99 11.52 -5.11
N SER A 17 16.48 11.56 -6.33
CA SER A 17 15.17 12.12 -6.62
C SER A 17 14.19 10.95 -6.74
N LEU A 18 13.54 10.61 -5.62
CA LEU A 18 12.27 9.89 -5.66
C LEU A 18 11.25 10.84 -6.30
N VAL A 19 11.26 10.95 -7.62
CA VAL A 19 10.18 11.59 -8.36
C VAL A 19 8.90 10.82 -7.99
N PRO A 20 7.86 11.49 -7.47
CA PRO A 20 6.60 10.80 -7.22
C PRO A 20 6.11 10.22 -8.54
N ARG A 21 6.07 8.89 -8.60
CA ARG A 21 5.55 8.17 -9.76
C ARG A 21 4.13 8.72 -10.01
N PRO A 22 3.80 9.14 -11.26
CA PRO A 22 2.47 9.64 -11.55
C PRO A 22 1.44 8.61 -11.10
N PRO A 23 0.29 9.05 -10.57
CA PRO A 23 -0.76 8.12 -10.16
C PRO A 23 -1.05 7.20 -11.35
N PRO A 24 -1.19 5.87 -11.14
CA PRO A 24 -1.59 4.99 -12.22
C PRO A 24 -2.87 5.55 -12.83
N PRO A 25 -2.99 5.59 -14.17
CA PRO A 25 -4.23 6.04 -14.80
C PRO A 25 -5.38 5.25 -14.17
N LEU A 26 -6.40 5.95 -13.66
CA LEU A 26 -7.61 5.34 -13.13
C LEU A 26 -8.04 4.25 -14.11
N ARG A 27 -8.06 2.99 -13.62
CA ARG A 27 -8.26 1.78 -14.43
C ARG A 27 -9.24 2.05 -15.57
N ALA A 28 -8.77 1.89 -16.80
CA ALA A 28 -9.57 2.06 -18.01
C ALA A 28 -10.90 1.26 -17.97
N SER A 29 -10.99 0.20 -17.16
CA SER A 29 -12.19 -0.61 -17.00
C SER A 29 -13.35 0.08 -16.27
N ALA A 30 -13.11 0.97 -15.30
CA ALA A 30 -14.18 1.71 -14.64
C ALA A 30 -14.71 2.83 -15.53
N ARG A 31 -13.82 3.48 -16.30
CA ARG A 31 -14.16 4.46 -17.33
C ARG A 31 -14.90 3.80 -18.51
N ALA A 32 -14.54 2.57 -18.87
CA ALA A 32 -15.23 1.77 -19.89
C ALA A 32 -16.62 1.28 -19.43
N MET A 33 -16.81 0.96 -18.15
CA MET A 33 -18.13 0.59 -17.63
C MET A 33 -19.04 1.82 -17.48
N ALA A 34 -18.49 2.96 -17.05
CA ALA A 34 -19.20 4.24 -17.05
C ALA A 34 -19.56 4.72 -18.47
N ALA A 35 -18.72 4.42 -19.47
CA ALA A 35 -18.99 4.71 -20.88
C ALA A 35 -20.14 3.88 -21.47
N ARG A 36 -20.42 2.67 -20.93
CA ARG A 36 -21.61 1.88 -21.33
C ARG A 36 -22.93 2.48 -20.85
N TYR A 37 -22.90 3.28 -19.79
CA TYR A 37 -24.03 4.06 -19.25
C TYR A 37 -23.92 5.56 -19.59
N ALA A 38 -23.01 5.93 -20.49
CA ALA A 38 -22.97 7.27 -21.04
C ALA A 38 -24.25 7.44 -21.87
N ILE A 39 -25.05 8.42 -21.49
CA ILE A 39 -26.17 8.91 -22.29
C ILE A 39 -25.57 9.27 -23.65
N SER A 40 -25.84 8.47 -24.67
CA SER A 40 -25.41 8.77 -26.02
C SER A 40 -26.14 10.05 -26.43
N LYS A 41 -25.40 11.08 -26.86
CA LYS A 41 -26.02 12.25 -27.51
C LYS A 41 -26.92 11.73 -28.61
N PRO A 42 -28.23 11.99 -28.59
CA PRO A 42 -29.13 11.52 -29.63
C PRO A 42 -28.75 12.26 -30.92
N SER A 43 -28.26 11.55 -31.93
CA SER A 43 -28.16 12.08 -33.28
C SER A 43 -29.57 12.14 -33.88
N VAL A 44 -30.38 13.11 -33.46
CA VAL A 44 -31.67 13.37 -34.10
C VAL A 44 -31.37 14.20 -35.33
N ALA A 45 -31.62 13.63 -36.52
CA ALA A 45 -31.51 14.38 -37.76
C ALA A 45 -32.52 15.54 -37.75
N GLU A 46 -32.04 16.77 -37.91
CA GLU A 46 -32.87 17.96 -38.01
C GLU A 46 -33.78 17.83 -39.25
N GLY A 47 -35.07 17.52 -39.04
CA GLY A 47 -36.06 17.44 -40.11
C GLY A 47 -37.06 16.28 -40.05
N ALA A 48 -36.91 15.29 -39.15
CA ALA A 48 -37.85 14.17 -39.02
C ALA A 48 -38.78 14.30 -37.80
N THR A 49 -40.05 13.91 -37.93
CA THR A 49 -41.02 13.85 -36.82
C THR A 49 -40.56 12.86 -35.75
N VAL A 50 -40.10 13.39 -34.62
CA VAL A 50 -39.58 12.61 -33.50
C VAL A 50 -40.73 11.89 -32.77
N PRO A 51 -40.69 10.55 -32.62
CA PRO A 51 -41.69 9.79 -31.86
C PRO A 51 -41.76 10.23 -30.38
N GLU A 52 -42.96 10.20 -29.80
CA GLU A 52 -43.22 10.65 -28.41
C GLU A 52 -42.36 9.92 -27.36
N MET A 53 -42.17 8.60 -27.55
CA MET A 53 -41.31 7.78 -26.70
C MET A 53 -39.84 8.20 -26.72
N VAL A 54 -39.35 8.80 -27.82
CA VAL A 54 -37.98 9.31 -27.91
C VAL A 54 -37.87 10.61 -27.11
N LYS A 55 -38.85 11.52 -27.19
CA LYS A 55 -38.88 12.76 -26.40
C LYS A 55 -38.83 12.50 -24.89
N LEU A 56 -39.58 11.50 -24.41
CA LEU A 56 -39.56 11.09 -23.00
C LEU A 56 -38.20 10.51 -22.55
N LYS A 57 -37.48 9.80 -23.44
CA LYS A 57 -36.11 9.33 -23.14
C LYS A 57 -35.13 10.50 -23.05
N LEU A 58 -35.22 11.46 -23.97
CA LEU A 58 -34.36 12.65 -23.97
C LEU A 58 -34.52 13.49 -22.70
N ALA A 59 -35.76 13.68 -22.22
CA ALA A 59 -36.02 14.40 -20.98
C ALA A 59 -35.43 13.68 -19.75
N ARG A 60 -35.58 12.34 -19.67
CA ARG A 60 -34.99 11.53 -18.59
C ARG A 60 -33.46 11.59 -18.62
N ASP A 61 -32.89 11.44 -19.80
CA ASP A 61 -31.44 11.45 -20.00
C ASP A 61 -30.82 12.81 -19.68
N ALA A 62 -31.51 13.92 -19.99
CA ALA A 62 -31.10 15.27 -19.58
C ALA A 62 -31.10 15.42 -18.04
N ALA A 63 -32.16 14.98 -17.35
CA ALA A 63 -32.22 15.03 -15.89
C ALA A 63 -31.11 14.19 -15.23
N LEU A 64 -30.86 12.97 -15.74
CA LEU A 64 -29.78 12.11 -15.26
C LEU A 64 -28.39 12.69 -15.59
N ALA A 65 -28.23 13.44 -16.67
CA ALA A 65 -26.98 14.13 -16.98
C ALA A 65 -26.69 15.23 -15.95
N GLU A 66 -27.68 16.07 -15.63
CA GLU A 66 -27.55 17.11 -14.61
C GLU A 66 -27.23 16.55 -13.22
N GLU A 67 -27.89 15.45 -12.82
CA GLU A 67 -27.59 14.75 -11.56
C GLU A 67 -26.17 14.17 -11.54
N LYS A 68 -25.72 13.59 -12.66
CA LYS A 68 -24.34 13.08 -12.80
C LYS A 68 -23.33 14.22 -12.71
N GLU A 69 -23.56 15.36 -13.35
CA GLU A 69 -22.67 16.52 -13.30
C GLU A 69 -22.54 17.05 -11.87
N LYS A 70 -23.66 17.20 -11.16
CA LYS A 70 -23.66 17.58 -9.73
C LYS A 70 -22.89 16.56 -8.88
N ALA A 71 -23.08 15.27 -9.12
CA ALA A 71 -22.38 14.20 -8.41
C ALA A 71 -20.87 14.16 -8.71
N VAL A 72 -20.46 14.41 -9.95
CA VAL A 72 -19.04 14.48 -10.35
C VAL A 72 -18.37 15.67 -9.68
N VAL A 73 -18.97 16.86 -9.73
CA VAL A 73 -18.41 18.06 -9.09
C VAL A 73 -18.30 17.87 -7.57
N ALA A 74 -19.30 17.25 -6.94
CA ALA A 74 -19.22 16.91 -5.52
C ALA A 74 -18.11 15.89 -5.22
N ALA A 75 -17.96 14.85 -6.04
CA ALA A 75 -16.91 13.84 -5.88
C ALA A 75 -15.50 14.43 -6.10
N GLU A 76 -15.34 15.38 -7.02
CA GLU A 76 -14.09 16.09 -7.28
C GLU A 76 -13.69 16.95 -6.08
N LYS A 77 -14.61 17.76 -5.53
CA LYS A 77 -14.37 18.55 -4.31
C LYS A 77 -13.93 17.66 -3.15
N LEU A 78 -14.67 16.59 -2.88
CA LEU A 78 -14.31 15.63 -1.82
C LEU A 78 -12.97 14.93 -2.08
N SER A 79 -12.59 14.71 -3.34
CA SER A 79 -11.30 14.10 -3.68
C SER A 79 -10.14 15.06 -3.47
N LEU A 80 -10.33 16.36 -3.69
CA LEU A 80 -9.33 17.39 -3.45
C LEU A 80 -9.08 17.57 -1.94
N GLU A 81 -10.15 17.72 -1.17
CA GLU A 81 -10.10 17.80 0.30
C GLU A 81 -9.38 16.57 0.89
N ARG A 82 -9.77 15.37 0.47
CA ARG A 82 -9.10 14.12 0.88
C ARG A 82 -7.61 14.11 0.53
N ARG A 83 -7.20 14.68 -0.60
CA ARG A 83 -5.79 14.74 -1.00
C ARG A 83 -5.00 15.69 -0.12
N GLU A 84 -5.57 16.83 0.25
CA GLU A 84 -4.95 17.79 1.17
C GLU A 84 -4.78 17.20 2.56
N GLU A 85 -5.83 16.54 3.08
CA GLU A 85 -5.77 15.79 4.34
C GLU A 85 -4.69 14.69 4.33
N LEU A 86 -4.57 13.94 3.24
CA LEU A 86 -3.54 12.91 3.13
C LEU A 86 -2.12 13.51 3.14
N LYS A 87 -1.95 14.70 2.55
CA LYS A 87 -0.66 15.40 2.52
C LYS A 87 -0.26 15.89 3.93
N THR A 88 -1.20 16.45 4.69
CA THR A 88 -0.93 16.88 6.08
C THR A 88 -0.63 15.68 6.97
N ARG A 89 -1.40 14.59 6.86
CA ARG A 89 -1.14 13.34 7.60
C ARG A 89 0.21 12.73 7.29
N THR A 90 0.63 12.71 6.02
CA THR A 90 1.92 12.14 5.62
C THR A 90 3.09 12.87 6.27
N LYS A 91 3.03 14.21 6.32
CA LYS A 91 4.04 15.02 7.02
C LYS A 91 4.09 14.70 8.51
N GLY A 92 2.91 14.64 9.15
CA GLY A 92 2.82 14.30 10.58
C GLY A 92 3.45 12.94 10.92
N TYR A 93 3.22 11.91 10.10
CA TYR A 93 3.83 10.59 10.31
C TYR A 93 5.36 10.63 10.15
N GLU A 94 5.91 11.39 9.20
CA GLU A 94 7.36 11.47 9.02
C GLU A 94 8.04 12.15 10.22
N GLU A 95 7.43 13.22 10.74
CA GLU A 95 7.88 13.90 11.96
C GLU A 95 7.79 12.97 13.19
N GLU A 96 6.68 12.24 13.35
CA GLU A 96 6.48 11.28 14.44
C GLU A 96 7.56 10.18 14.44
N TYR A 97 7.84 9.58 13.28
CA TYR A 97 8.86 8.53 13.19
C TYR A 97 10.27 9.06 13.44
N ALA A 98 10.59 10.26 12.98
CA ALA A 98 11.88 10.89 13.23
C ALA A 98 12.06 11.24 14.72
N ALA A 99 11.02 11.78 15.36
CA ALA A 99 11.02 12.09 16.79
C ALA A 99 11.17 10.82 17.63
N ALA A 100 10.41 9.76 17.34
CA ALA A 100 10.50 8.49 18.06
C ALA A 100 11.89 7.83 17.96
N GLN A 101 12.55 7.92 16.79
CA GLN A 101 13.92 7.42 16.62
C GLN A 101 14.94 8.21 17.44
N LYS A 102 14.83 9.55 17.46
CA LYS A 102 15.69 10.41 18.27
C LYS A 102 15.51 10.12 19.76
N GLN A 103 14.27 10.07 20.23
CA GLN A 103 13.94 9.74 21.62
C GLN A 103 14.52 8.39 22.06
N LEU A 104 14.43 7.34 21.22
CA LEU A 104 15.05 6.05 21.52
C LEU A 104 16.58 6.12 21.66
N VAL A 105 17.25 6.95 20.85
CA VAL A 105 18.71 7.14 20.93
C VAL A 105 19.08 7.94 22.18
N ASP A 106 18.31 8.97 22.50
CA ASP A 106 18.54 9.82 23.67
C ASP A 106 18.37 9.03 24.97
N LEU A 107 17.30 8.25 25.09
CA LEU A 107 17.08 7.34 26.24
C LEU A 107 18.22 6.31 26.39
N ARG A 108 18.73 5.75 25.29
CA ARG A 108 19.90 4.85 25.34
C ARG A 108 21.16 5.57 25.83
N ARG A 109 21.34 6.86 25.52
CA ARG A 109 22.51 7.66 25.94
C ARG A 109 22.39 8.07 27.41
N GLU A 110 21.22 8.54 27.83
CA GLU A 110 20.92 8.88 29.23
C GLU A 110 21.15 7.68 30.15
N ALA A 111 20.65 6.50 29.77
CA ALA A 111 20.88 5.28 30.54
C ALA A 111 22.38 4.96 30.66
N LYS A 112 23.13 5.04 29.55
CA LYS A 112 24.59 4.81 29.57
C LYS A 112 25.34 5.83 30.44
N LEU A 113 24.97 7.11 30.40
CA LEU A 113 25.54 8.16 31.23
C LEU A 113 25.27 7.90 32.72
N GLY A 114 24.06 7.44 33.05
CA GLY A 114 23.67 7.06 34.41
C GLY A 114 24.17 5.68 34.86
N GLY A 115 24.93 4.95 34.04
CA GLY A 115 25.40 3.59 34.34
C GLY A 115 24.29 2.52 34.34
N ASN A 116 23.08 2.86 33.90
CA ASN A 116 21.91 1.97 33.84
C ASN A 116 21.74 1.35 32.44
N PHE A 117 21.03 0.22 32.37
CA PHE A 117 20.72 -0.45 31.11
C PHE A 117 19.30 -0.09 30.62
N PHE A 118 19.19 0.40 29.39
CA PHE A 118 17.90 0.65 28.74
C PHE A 118 17.44 -0.58 27.94
N VAL A 119 16.30 -1.15 28.30
CA VAL A 119 15.67 -2.25 27.55
C VAL A 119 14.73 -1.67 26.51
N GLU A 120 14.94 -2.05 25.25
CA GLU A 120 14.13 -1.56 24.14
C GLU A 120 12.73 -2.17 24.11
N PRO A 121 11.72 -1.43 23.62
CA PRO A 121 10.39 -1.96 23.48
C PRO A 121 10.38 -3.13 22.47
N GLU A 122 9.70 -4.21 22.84
CA GLU A 122 9.54 -5.37 21.96
C GLU A 122 8.80 -5.00 20.67
N ALA A 123 9.25 -5.58 19.55
CA ALA A 123 8.66 -5.35 18.25
C ALA A 123 7.24 -5.96 18.17
N LYS A 124 6.29 -5.18 17.65
CA LYS A 124 4.86 -5.55 17.60
C LYS A 124 4.44 -6.25 16.30
N LEU A 125 5.27 -6.19 15.26
CA LEU A 125 4.96 -6.66 13.90
C LEU A 125 6.01 -7.67 13.44
N LEU A 126 5.58 -8.82 12.93
CA LEU A 126 6.41 -9.83 12.30
C LEU A 126 6.16 -9.86 10.79
N PHE A 127 7.21 -10.08 10.03
CA PHE A 127 7.12 -10.46 8.63
C PHE A 127 7.59 -11.89 8.47
N VAL A 128 6.74 -12.71 7.87
CA VAL A 128 6.89 -14.16 7.80
C VAL A 128 6.90 -14.58 6.34
N VAL A 129 7.93 -15.29 5.89
CA VAL A 129 8.11 -15.74 4.51
C VAL A 129 8.33 -17.24 4.46
N ARG A 130 7.63 -17.91 3.55
CA ARG A 130 7.79 -19.35 3.34
C ARG A 130 9.02 -19.67 2.49
N ILE A 131 9.86 -20.60 2.97
CA ILE A 131 11.08 -21.04 2.29
C ILE A 131 10.96 -22.45 1.69
N VAL A 132 10.16 -23.33 2.30
CA VAL A 132 10.04 -24.72 1.85
C VAL A 132 8.77 -24.94 1.03
N GLY A 133 8.84 -25.80 0.01
CA GLY A 133 7.71 -26.22 -0.82
C GLY A 133 6.64 -27.04 -0.08
N ILE A 134 5.69 -27.63 -0.82
CA ILE A 134 4.55 -28.39 -0.24
C ILE A 134 4.88 -29.88 -0.05
N ILE A 135 5.78 -30.41 -0.86
CA ILE A 135 6.07 -31.84 -0.92
C ILE A 135 6.76 -32.27 0.40
N LYS A 136 6.36 -33.43 0.94
CA LYS A 136 6.88 -34.02 2.20
C LYS A 136 6.61 -33.19 3.48
N LEU A 137 5.59 -32.35 3.50
CA LEU A 137 5.12 -31.70 4.73
C LEU A 137 4.11 -32.57 5.48
N SER A 138 4.29 -32.69 6.80
CA SER A 138 3.28 -33.30 7.67
C SER A 138 1.99 -32.46 7.70
N PRO A 139 0.82 -33.08 7.94
CA PRO A 139 -0.47 -32.42 7.79
C PRO A 139 -0.68 -31.25 8.77
N LYS A 140 -0.10 -31.33 9.98
CA LYS A 140 -0.21 -30.28 11.01
C LYS A 140 0.45 -28.95 10.57
N PRO A 141 1.76 -28.89 10.25
CA PRO A 141 2.40 -27.70 9.66
C PRO A 141 1.72 -27.21 8.38
N ARG A 142 1.30 -28.14 7.50
CA ARG A 142 0.61 -27.79 6.26
C ARG A 142 -0.68 -27.01 6.54
N LYS A 143 -1.45 -27.42 7.56
CA LYS A 143 -2.67 -26.71 7.96
C LYS A 143 -2.37 -25.33 8.55
N VAL A 144 -1.33 -25.21 9.37
CA VAL A 144 -0.89 -23.92 9.93
C VAL A 144 -0.50 -22.93 8.82
N LEU A 145 0.27 -23.37 7.81
CA LEU A 145 0.63 -22.53 6.66
C LEU A 145 -0.60 -22.09 5.86
N GLN A 146 -1.61 -22.96 5.72
CA GLN A 146 -2.87 -22.60 5.08
C GLN A 146 -3.66 -21.55 5.88
N LEU A 147 -3.70 -21.64 7.21
CA LEU A 147 -4.36 -20.66 8.08
C LEU A 147 -3.71 -19.28 7.95
N LEU A 148 -2.38 -19.24 7.92
CA LEU A 148 -1.61 -18.00 7.69
C LEU A 148 -1.69 -17.51 6.23
N ARG A 149 -2.34 -18.26 5.33
CA ARG A 149 -2.51 -17.97 3.90
C ARG A 149 -1.20 -18.08 3.08
N MET A 150 -0.20 -18.78 3.58
CA MET A 150 1.08 -19.05 2.90
C MET A 150 1.02 -20.32 2.03
N ARG A 151 0.23 -20.28 0.95
CA ARG A 151 0.00 -21.47 0.08
C ARG A 151 1.16 -21.78 -0.85
N GLN A 152 1.81 -20.75 -1.40
CA GLN A 152 2.89 -20.87 -2.38
C GLN A 152 4.25 -20.56 -1.73
N LEU A 153 5.31 -20.96 -2.41
CA LEU A 153 6.70 -20.64 -2.04
C LEU A 153 6.94 -19.14 -2.15
N HIS A 154 7.76 -18.57 -1.26
CA HIS A 154 8.09 -17.13 -1.24
C HIS A 154 6.91 -16.19 -1.00
N ASN A 155 5.75 -16.70 -0.57
CA ASN A 155 4.68 -15.85 -0.06
C ASN A 155 5.06 -15.29 1.31
N GLY A 156 4.84 -13.98 1.47
CA GLY A 156 5.07 -13.25 2.71
C GLY A 156 3.78 -12.72 3.33
N VAL A 157 3.67 -12.75 4.65
CA VAL A 157 2.52 -12.22 5.40
C VAL A 157 3.00 -11.42 6.61
N PHE A 158 2.37 -10.26 6.83
CA PHE A 158 2.54 -9.49 8.06
C PHE A 158 1.64 -10.04 9.17
N LEU A 159 2.21 -10.34 10.33
CA LEU A 159 1.51 -10.85 11.51
C LEU A 159 1.74 -9.92 12.69
N LYS A 160 0.71 -9.76 13.53
CA LYS A 160 0.86 -9.13 14.84
C LYS A 160 1.57 -10.10 15.79
N VAL A 161 2.48 -9.61 16.62
CA VAL A 161 3.09 -10.43 17.66
C VAL A 161 2.04 -10.72 18.74
N ASN A 162 1.68 -11.99 18.85
CA ASN A 162 0.76 -12.49 19.88
C ASN A 162 1.22 -13.88 20.32
N LYS A 163 0.95 -14.24 21.59
CA LYS A 163 1.37 -15.53 22.17
C LYS A 163 0.91 -16.75 21.35
N PRO A 164 -0.35 -16.82 20.84
CA PRO A 164 -0.79 -17.93 20.00
C PRO A 164 -0.06 -17.98 18.65
N ILE A 165 0.21 -16.82 18.04
CA ILE A 165 0.93 -16.74 16.76
C ILE A 165 2.37 -17.23 16.95
N LEU A 166 3.03 -16.86 18.04
CA LEU A 166 4.37 -17.35 18.36
C LEU A 166 4.40 -18.86 18.56
N GLN A 167 3.39 -19.43 19.24
CA GLN A 167 3.26 -20.89 19.36
C GLN A 167 3.03 -21.59 18.01
N MET A 168 2.21 -21.00 17.14
CA MET A 168 2.03 -21.50 15.76
C MET A 168 3.34 -21.44 14.97
N LEU A 169 4.09 -20.34 15.08
CA LEU A 169 5.38 -20.16 14.40
C LEU A 169 6.42 -21.18 14.86
N LYS A 170 6.45 -21.55 16.15
CA LYS A 170 7.33 -22.62 16.66
C LYS A 170 7.11 -23.96 15.93
N LEU A 171 5.86 -24.30 15.59
CA LEU A 171 5.55 -25.54 14.87
C LEU A 171 5.99 -25.52 13.40
N ILE A 172 6.05 -24.34 12.78
CA ILE A 172 6.39 -24.18 11.35
C ILE A 172 7.79 -23.58 11.12
N GLN A 173 8.56 -23.41 12.18
CA GLN A 173 9.91 -22.83 12.17
C GLN A 173 10.85 -23.42 11.10
N PRO A 174 10.88 -24.74 10.81
CA PRO A 174 11.77 -25.27 9.77
C PRO A 174 11.32 -24.93 8.33
N TYR A 175 10.08 -24.48 8.12
CA TYR A 175 9.52 -24.24 6.79
C TYR A 175 9.48 -22.76 6.38
N VAL A 176 9.75 -21.88 7.33
CA VAL A 176 9.44 -20.45 7.25
C VAL A 176 10.53 -19.65 7.96
N THR A 177 10.97 -18.55 7.35
CA THR A 177 11.75 -17.53 8.06
C THR A 177 10.83 -16.40 8.48
N TYR A 178 11.09 -15.87 9.67
CA TYR A 178 10.39 -14.69 10.15
C TYR A 178 11.35 -13.76 10.89
N GLY A 179 10.99 -12.48 10.91
CA GLY A 179 11.74 -11.46 11.60
C GLY A 179 10.95 -10.17 11.73
N TYR A 180 11.55 -9.18 12.37
CA TYR A 180 10.94 -7.87 12.57
C TYR A 180 11.33 -6.95 11.40
N PRO A 181 10.36 -6.49 10.57
CA PRO A 181 10.65 -5.60 9.46
C PRO A 181 10.89 -4.16 9.94
N THR A 182 11.65 -3.38 9.18
CA THR A 182 11.81 -1.94 9.38
C THR A 182 10.79 -1.15 8.57
N LEU A 183 10.50 0.11 8.96
CA LEU A 183 9.56 0.98 8.24
C LEU A 183 9.88 1.10 6.74
N LYS A 184 11.16 1.19 6.39
CA LYS A 184 11.62 1.23 4.99
C LYS A 184 11.21 -0.04 4.24
N THR A 185 11.48 -1.22 4.81
CA THR A 185 11.15 -2.50 4.17
C THR A 185 9.65 -2.70 4.00
N VAL A 186 8.84 -2.30 4.99
CA VAL A 186 7.36 -2.37 4.89
C VAL A 186 6.86 -1.46 3.76
N ARG A 187 7.35 -0.21 3.71
CA ARG A 187 6.98 0.77 2.68
C ARG A 187 7.32 0.25 1.29
N GLU A 188 8.54 -0.24 1.08
CA GLU A 188 8.97 -0.77 -0.22
C GLU A 188 8.19 -2.02 -0.65
N LEU A 189 7.90 -2.94 0.27
CA LEU A 189 7.14 -4.15 -0.04
C LEU A 189 5.72 -3.83 -0.50
N ILE A 190 5.04 -2.90 0.19
CA ILE A 190 3.68 -2.50 -0.16
C ILE A 190 3.67 -1.79 -1.52
N TYR A 191 4.62 -0.89 -1.79
CA TYR A 191 4.67 -0.19 -3.08
C TYR A 191 5.06 -1.10 -4.24
N LYS A 192 5.96 -2.08 -4.04
CA LYS A 192 6.46 -2.96 -5.11
C LYS A 192 5.60 -4.20 -5.34
N ARG A 193 5.01 -4.77 -4.28
CA ARG A 193 4.32 -6.07 -4.30
C ARG A 193 2.93 -6.06 -3.64
N GLY A 194 2.41 -4.90 -3.26
CA GLY A 194 1.09 -4.78 -2.64
C GLY A 194 -0.04 -4.99 -3.64
N PHE A 195 -0.96 -5.89 -3.31
CA PHE A 195 -2.20 -6.10 -4.06
C PHE A 195 -3.40 -5.83 -3.15
N GLY A 196 -4.39 -5.11 -3.67
CA GLY A 196 -5.66 -4.87 -2.99
C GLY A 196 -6.66 -5.96 -3.37
N LYS A 197 -7.15 -6.72 -2.38
CA LYS A 197 -8.23 -7.70 -2.60
C LYS A 197 -9.57 -6.96 -2.60
N VAL A 198 -10.20 -6.80 -3.76
CA VAL A 198 -11.49 -6.10 -3.90
C VAL A 198 -12.49 -7.06 -4.52
N ASN A 199 -13.65 -7.27 -3.88
CA ASN A 199 -14.70 -8.16 -4.37
C ASN A 199 -14.21 -9.58 -4.72
N LYS A 200 -13.34 -10.14 -3.87
CA LYS A 200 -12.71 -11.47 -4.07
C LYS A 200 -11.79 -11.58 -5.29
N GLN A 201 -11.44 -10.47 -5.95
CA GLN A 201 -10.44 -10.37 -7.01
C GLN A 201 -9.12 -9.80 -6.49
#